data_AF-F7XHI4-F1
#
_entry.id   AF-F7XHI4-F1
#
_cell.length_a   1.000
_cell.length_b   1.000
_cell.length_c   1.000
_cell.angle_alpha   90.00
_cell.angle_beta   90.00
_cell.angle_gamma   90.00
#
_symmetry.space_group_name_H-M   'P 1'
#
loop_
_entity.id
_entity.type
_entity.pdbx_description
1 polymer ?
#
loop_
_entity_poly.entity_id
_entity_poly.type
_entity_poly.pdbx_seq_one_letter_code
_entity_poly.pdbx_strand_id
1 'polypeptide(L)'
;MHGAENQPTEAAFEPLLHFEMEMGAFLSDWNHCDQLSTFMARMISHNRTDPVRHSNFFSSALNELLEVSFRSGSPDGRIGCAVYRWGPTERVELTFPCPPGQRQFYREAVSKTRDADAHARYLDSISTDLAPSREAVLLDLSINFDADVRLDESDPPSIRLVVDLPLEGVVR
;
A
#
# COMPACT_ATOMS: atom_id res chain seq x y z
N MET A 1 20.61 -16.41 -19.96
CA MET A 1 20.51 -14.94 -19.94
C MET A 1 19.05 -14.58 -20.09
N HIS A 2 18.34 -14.37 -18.99
CA HIS A 2 16.97 -13.88 -18.98
C HIS A 2 16.96 -12.49 -18.36
N GLY A 3 16.15 -11.63 -18.97
CA GLY A 3 16.26 -10.17 -18.92
C GLY A 3 16.17 -9.60 -17.51
N ALA A 4 16.97 -8.56 -17.29
CA ALA A 4 16.67 -7.58 -16.26
C ALA A 4 15.35 -6.91 -16.67
N GLU A 5 14.27 -7.23 -15.97
CA GLU A 5 13.05 -6.45 -16.06
C GLU A 5 13.38 -5.02 -15.66
N ASN A 6 13.07 -4.09 -16.57
CA ASN A 6 13.24 -2.65 -16.38
C ASN A 6 12.34 -2.24 -15.20
N GLN A 7 12.92 -2.14 -14.00
CA GLN A 7 12.29 -1.37 -12.94
C GLN A 7 12.11 0.05 -13.46
N PRO A 8 10.88 0.59 -13.49
CA PRO A 8 10.66 1.95 -13.93
C PRO A 8 11.47 2.92 -13.07
N THR A 9 12.32 3.70 -13.73
CA THR A 9 12.97 4.87 -13.12
C THR A 9 11.90 5.83 -12.60
N GLU A 10 12.15 6.40 -11.42
CA GLU A 10 11.25 7.31 -10.69
C GLU A 10 10.68 8.45 -11.56
N ALA A 11 11.44 8.92 -12.54
CA ALA A 11 11.04 9.95 -13.51
C ALA A 11 9.87 9.57 -14.45
N ALA A 12 9.46 8.30 -14.49
CA ALA A 12 8.37 7.84 -15.35
C ALA A 12 6.97 7.93 -14.71
N PHE A 13 6.90 8.13 -13.39
CA PHE A 13 5.64 8.19 -12.65
C PHE A 13 5.11 9.63 -12.58
N GLU A 14 3.95 9.86 -13.18
CA GLU A 14 3.26 11.15 -13.17
C GLU A 14 2.40 11.29 -11.90
N PRO A 15 2.49 12.41 -11.16
CA PRO A 15 1.70 12.61 -9.94
C PRO A 15 0.22 12.79 -10.26
N LEU A 16 -0.65 12.12 -9.51
CA LEU A 16 -2.11 12.22 -9.65
C LEU A 16 -2.75 12.95 -8.48
N LEU A 17 -2.44 12.54 -7.26
CA LEU A 17 -3.06 13.06 -6.06
C LEU A 17 -2.12 12.90 -4.86
N HIS A 18 -2.17 13.86 -3.95
CA HIS A 18 -1.47 13.82 -2.67
C HIS A 18 -2.44 14.26 -1.59
N PHE A 19 -2.50 13.53 -0.48
CA PHE A 19 -3.13 14.01 0.75
C PHE A 19 -2.19 13.90 1.93
N GLU A 20 -2.39 14.78 2.91
CA GLU A 20 -1.66 14.74 4.17
C GLU A 20 -2.58 15.22 5.30
N MET A 21 -2.53 14.55 6.44
CA MET A 21 -3.29 14.96 7.63
C MET A 21 -2.57 14.57 8.93
N GLU A 22 -3.00 15.19 10.02
CA GLU A 22 -2.52 14.83 11.36
C GLU A 22 -2.87 13.37 11.68
N MET A 23 -1.90 12.61 12.17
CA MET A 23 -2.07 11.18 12.44
C MET A 23 -3.11 10.94 13.54
N GLY A 24 -3.15 11.80 14.57
CA GLY A 24 -4.20 11.75 15.59
C GLY A 24 -5.62 11.94 15.05
N ALA A 25 -5.79 12.75 13.99
CA ALA A 25 -7.09 12.91 13.33
C ALA A 25 -7.44 11.70 12.46
N PHE A 26 -6.46 11.14 11.75
CA PHE A 26 -6.65 9.89 11.01
C PHE A 26 -7.08 8.75 11.94
N LEU A 27 -6.39 8.58 13.08
CA LEU A 27 -6.65 7.54 14.06
C LEU A 27 -7.95 7.70 14.87
N SER A 28 -8.64 8.83 14.76
CA SER A 28 -9.84 9.09 15.58
C SER A 28 -11.07 8.30 15.15
N ASP A 29 -11.10 7.82 13.90
CA ASP A 29 -12.18 6.99 13.36
C ASP A 29 -11.61 5.99 12.35
N TRP A 30 -11.83 4.69 12.61
CA TRP A 30 -11.44 3.61 11.71
C TRP A 30 -12.02 3.79 10.29
N ASN A 31 -13.22 4.38 10.19
CA ASN A 31 -13.89 4.61 8.91
C ASN A 31 -13.12 5.58 8.00
N HIS A 32 -12.13 6.31 8.51
CA HIS A 32 -11.27 7.13 7.66
C HIS A 32 -10.50 6.30 6.63
N CYS A 33 -10.16 5.03 6.91
CA CYS A 33 -9.51 4.15 5.93
C CYS A 33 -10.40 3.95 4.69
N ASP A 34 -11.67 3.59 4.91
CA ASP A 34 -12.66 3.37 3.84
C ASP A 34 -13.01 4.68 3.11
N GLN A 35 -13.22 5.77 3.84
CA GLN A 35 -13.59 7.05 3.25
C GLN A 35 -12.48 7.63 2.37
N LEU A 36 -11.23 7.61 2.86
CA LEU A 36 -10.08 8.12 2.11
C LEU A 36 -9.79 7.25 0.88
N SER A 37 -9.78 5.92 1.05
CA SER A 37 -9.53 4.99 -0.04
C SER A 37 -10.57 5.12 -1.15
N THR A 38 -11.86 5.17 -0.79
CA THR A 38 -12.97 5.36 -1.72
C THR A 38 -12.90 6.72 -2.43
N PHE A 39 -12.63 7.80 -1.70
CA PHE A 39 -12.49 9.14 -2.28
C PHE A 39 -11.36 9.18 -3.31
N MET A 40 -10.16 8.73 -2.93
CA MET A 40 -8.98 8.75 -3.79
C MET A 40 -9.17 7.88 -5.03
N ALA A 41 -9.74 6.68 -4.88
CA ALA A 41 -10.03 5.79 -6.00
C ALA A 41 -10.92 6.47 -7.04
N ARG A 42 -12.00 7.14 -6.61
CA ARG A 42 -12.92 7.83 -7.52
C ARG A 42 -12.23 8.99 -8.25
N MET A 43 -11.34 9.71 -7.59
CA MET A 43 -10.61 10.83 -8.19
C MET A 43 -9.67 10.38 -9.31
N ILE A 44 -8.97 9.27 -9.14
CA ILE A 44 -7.92 8.84 -10.08
C ILE A 44 -8.41 7.87 -11.17
N SER A 45 -9.59 7.26 -11.02
CA SER A 45 -10.04 6.18 -11.93
C SER A 45 -10.74 6.66 -13.19
N HIS A 46 -11.14 7.94 -13.27
CA HIS A 46 -12.03 8.47 -14.31
C HIS A 46 -11.49 8.33 -15.75
N ASN A 47 -10.18 8.23 -15.92
CA ASN A 47 -9.49 8.11 -17.21
C ASN A 47 -8.89 6.72 -17.47
N ARG A 48 -9.35 5.71 -16.71
CA ARG A 48 -8.97 4.31 -16.90
C ARG A 48 -9.90 3.61 -17.90
N THR A 49 -9.45 2.51 -18.47
CA THR A 49 -10.20 1.74 -19.49
C THR A 49 -11.51 1.19 -18.94
N ASP A 50 -11.49 0.68 -17.70
CA ASP A 50 -12.66 0.31 -16.91
C ASP A 50 -12.60 1.06 -15.56
N PRO A 51 -13.17 2.28 -15.48
CA PRO A 51 -13.09 3.11 -14.28
C PRO A 51 -13.73 2.48 -13.05
N VAL A 52 -14.79 1.67 -13.22
CA VAL A 52 -15.51 1.03 -12.12
C VAL A 52 -14.67 -0.09 -11.54
N ARG A 53 -14.16 -0.99 -12.39
CA ARG A 53 -13.25 -2.05 -11.97
C ARG A 53 -12.01 -1.47 -11.32
N HIS A 54 -11.37 -0.51 -11.96
CA HIS A 54 -10.18 0.14 -11.44
C HIS A 54 -10.43 0.78 -10.07
N SER A 55 -11.53 1.53 -9.92
CA SER A 55 -11.87 2.17 -8.64
C SER A 55 -12.06 1.13 -7.54
N ASN A 56 -12.71 0.00 -7.82
CA ASN A 56 -12.93 -1.05 -6.83
C ASN A 56 -11.61 -1.70 -6.38
N PHE A 57 -10.75 -2.09 -7.33
CA PHE A 57 -9.46 -2.68 -6.97
C PHE A 57 -8.56 -1.68 -6.23
N PHE A 58 -8.48 -0.45 -6.71
CA PHE A 58 -7.66 0.57 -6.08
C PHE A 58 -8.16 0.93 -4.67
N SER A 59 -9.47 1.09 -4.47
CA SER A 59 -10.02 1.38 -3.13
C SER A 59 -9.76 0.23 -2.16
N SER A 60 -9.91 -1.01 -2.60
CA SER A 60 -9.60 -2.17 -1.74
C SER A 60 -8.13 -2.20 -1.35
N ALA A 61 -7.20 -2.11 -2.31
CA ALA A 61 -5.76 -2.11 -2.02
C ALA A 61 -5.33 -0.93 -1.13
N LEU A 62 -5.87 0.27 -1.40
CA LEU A 62 -5.55 1.45 -0.61
C LEU A 62 -6.15 1.40 0.80
N ASN A 63 -7.35 0.85 0.97
CA ASN A 63 -7.94 0.65 2.30
C ASN A 63 -7.04 -0.24 3.15
N GLU A 64 -6.63 -1.39 2.62
CA GLU A 64 -5.72 -2.32 3.28
C GLU A 64 -4.40 -1.62 3.68
N LEU A 65 -3.82 -0.83 2.78
CA LEU A 65 -2.59 -0.09 3.07
C LEU A 65 -2.78 0.99 4.15
N LEU A 66 -3.93 1.69 4.15
CA LEU A 66 -4.28 2.66 5.19
C LEU A 66 -4.47 1.96 6.54
N GLU A 67 -5.09 0.78 6.58
CA GLU A 67 -5.24 0.00 7.80
C GLU A 67 -3.88 -0.40 8.40
N VAL A 68 -2.86 -0.68 7.57
CA VAL A 68 -1.50 -0.94 8.06
C VAL A 68 -0.96 0.24 8.86
N SER A 69 -1.13 1.46 8.34
CA SER A 69 -0.73 2.68 9.04
C SER A 69 -1.58 2.94 10.28
N PHE A 70 -2.90 2.68 10.23
CA PHE A 70 -3.80 2.85 11.37
C PHE A 70 -3.38 1.96 12.54
N ARG A 71 -3.08 0.69 12.26
CA ARG A 71 -2.65 -0.30 13.26
C ARG A 71 -1.25 -0.03 13.84
N SER A 72 -0.50 0.94 13.30
CA SER A 72 0.77 1.39 13.93
C SER A 72 0.53 2.06 15.28
N GLY A 73 -0.64 2.71 15.45
CA GLY A 73 -1.10 3.29 16.70
C GLY A 73 -0.31 4.50 17.22
N SER A 74 0.56 5.12 16.40
CA SER A 74 1.33 6.30 16.80
C SER A 74 0.55 7.58 16.47
N PRO A 75 0.01 8.33 17.44
CA PRO A 75 -0.84 9.50 17.16
C PRO A 75 -0.06 10.76 16.78
N ASP A 76 1.23 10.82 17.10
CA ASP A 76 2.08 11.99 16.85
C ASP A 76 2.63 11.99 15.42
N GLY A 77 2.60 13.15 14.76
CA GLY A 77 3.08 13.34 13.40
C GLY A 77 1.96 13.30 12.37
N ARG A 78 2.32 13.05 11.11
CA ARG A 78 1.41 13.16 9.97
C ARG A 78 1.43 11.89 9.12
N ILE A 79 0.26 11.53 8.62
CA ILE A 79 0.11 10.54 7.55
C ILE A 79 0.06 11.30 6.22
N GLY A 80 0.86 10.84 5.26
CA GLY A 80 0.87 11.34 3.89
C GLY A 80 0.68 10.21 2.92
N CYS A 81 -0.14 10.40 1.90
CA CYS A 81 -0.30 9.44 0.81
C CYS A 81 -0.21 10.16 -0.53
N ALA A 82 0.76 9.78 -1.34
CA ALA A 82 0.91 10.26 -2.70
C ALA A 82 0.62 9.12 -3.68
N VAL A 83 -0.12 9.44 -4.74
CA VAL A 83 -0.43 8.51 -5.83
C VAL A 83 0.14 9.04 -7.11
N TYR A 84 0.88 8.17 -7.80
CA TYR A 84 1.45 8.41 -9.10
C TYR A 84 0.99 7.34 -10.08
N ARG A 85 1.24 7.58 -11.37
CA ARG A 85 0.90 6.62 -12.42
C ARG A 85 2.00 6.53 -13.48
N TRP A 86 2.24 5.30 -13.92
CA TRP A 86 3.04 5.02 -15.09
C TRP A 86 2.35 3.92 -15.90
N GLY A 87 1.74 4.30 -17.03
CA GLY A 87 0.97 3.38 -17.87
C GLY A 87 -0.12 2.62 -17.07
N PRO A 88 -0.10 1.27 -17.03
CA PRO A 88 -1.11 0.46 -16.33
C PRO A 88 -0.91 0.36 -14.81
N THR A 89 0.14 0.99 -14.27
CA THR A 89 0.56 0.84 -12.88
C THR A 89 0.33 2.13 -12.08
N GLU A 90 -0.29 1.98 -10.92
CA GLU A 90 -0.40 3.00 -9.87
C GLU A 90 0.73 2.79 -8.88
N ARG A 91 1.43 3.86 -8.51
CA ARG A 91 2.32 3.85 -7.34
C ARG A 91 1.65 4.58 -6.20
N VAL A 92 1.52 3.91 -5.06
CA VAL A 92 1.08 4.51 -3.81
C VAL A 92 2.29 4.64 -2.89
N GLU A 93 2.52 5.86 -2.40
CA GLU A 93 3.53 6.15 -1.39
C GLU A 93 2.83 6.56 -0.10
N LEU A 94 2.76 5.63 0.86
CA LEU A 94 2.17 5.88 2.17
C LEU A 94 3.26 6.14 3.20
N THR A 95 3.34 7.38 3.67
CA THR A 95 4.26 7.81 4.72
C THR A 95 3.51 7.96 6.03
N PHE A 96 4.04 7.37 7.10
CA PHE A 96 3.45 7.50 8.44
C PHE A 96 4.51 7.37 9.54
N PRO A 97 4.24 7.91 10.74
CA PRO A 97 5.14 7.83 11.89
C PRO A 97 5.39 6.37 12.29
N CYS A 98 6.65 5.99 12.47
CA CYS A 98 7.02 4.63 12.85
C CYS A 98 7.98 4.63 14.04
N PRO A 99 7.49 4.32 15.25
CA PRO A 99 8.34 4.21 16.43
C PRO A 99 9.49 3.21 16.19
N PRO A 100 10.70 3.45 16.73
CA PRO A 100 11.87 2.60 16.48
C PRO A 100 11.64 1.10 16.70
N GLY A 101 10.80 0.73 17.67
CA GLY A 101 10.46 -0.67 17.96
C GLY A 101 9.64 -1.39 16.89
N GLN A 102 9.06 -0.67 15.92
CA GLN A 102 8.23 -1.25 14.85
C GLN A 102 8.95 -1.30 13.49
N ARG A 103 10.08 -0.61 13.32
CA ARG A 103 10.79 -0.55 12.02
C ARG A 103 11.26 -1.92 11.55
N GLN A 104 11.83 -2.70 12.47
CA GLN A 104 12.29 -4.05 12.16
C GLN A 104 11.14 -4.95 11.69
N PHE A 105 9.97 -4.82 12.31
CA PHE A 105 8.77 -5.54 11.88
C PHE A 105 8.41 -5.21 10.42
N TYR A 106 8.40 -3.92 10.03
CA TYR A 106 8.09 -3.55 8.65
C TYR A 106 9.13 -4.04 7.64
N ARG A 107 10.43 -4.01 7.98
CA ARG A 107 11.47 -4.61 7.12
C ARG A 107 11.22 -6.09 6.88
N GLU A 108 10.96 -6.84 7.95
CA GLU A 108 10.71 -8.27 7.87
C GLU A 108 9.43 -8.56 7.07
N ALA A 109 8.33 -7.86 7.37
CA ALA A 109 7.08 -8.03 6.66
C ALA A 109 7.20 -7.74 5.15
N VAL A 110 7.90 -6.66 4.76
CA VAL A 110 8.16 -6.35 3.36
C VAL A 110 9.11 -7.35 2.70
N SER A 111 10.13 -7.85 3.41
CA SER A 111 11.02 -8.87 2.84
C SER A 111 10.27 -10.16 2.46
N LYS A 112 9.29 -10.55 3.28
CA LYS A 112 8.52 -11.79 3.08
C LYS A 112 7.57 -11.75 1.90
N THR A 113 7.18 -10.56 1.40
CA THR A 113 6.32 -10.46 0.19
C THR A 113 7.04 -10.92 -1.07
N ARG A 114 8.37 -11.06 -1.02
CA ARG A 114 9.23 -11.46 -2.15
C ARG A 114 9.74 -12.90 -2.03
N ASP A 115 9.42 -13.58 -0.93
CA ASP A 115 9.89 -14.94 -0.70
C ASP A 115 9.04 -15.97 -1.47
N ALA A 116 9.68 -17.07 -1.88
CA ALA A 116 9.02 -18.13 -2.64
C ALA A 116 7.86 -18.82 -1.89
N ASP A 117 7.80 -18.71 -0.56
CA ASP A 117 6.74 -19.26 0.30
C ASP A 117 5.73 -18.21 0.79
N ALA A 118 5.74 -16.99 0.21
CA ALA A 118 4.78 -15.92 0.55
C ALA A 118 3.32 -16.39 0.55
N HIS A 119 2.94 -17.20 -0.45
CA HIS A 119 1.58 -17.74 -0.55
C HIS A 119 1.21 -18.69 0.61
N ALA A 120 2.14 -19.56 1.02
CA ALA A 120 1.91 -20.47 2.15
C ALA A 120 1.78 -19.69 3.47
N ARG A 121 2.59 -18.65 3.66
CA ARG A 121 2.52 -17.77 4.83
C ARG A 121 1.23 -16.95 4.88
N TYR A 122 0.76 -16.47 3.73
CA TYR A 122 -0.53 -15.78 3.64
C TYR A 122 -1.66 -16.71 4.09
N LEU A 123 -1.73 -17.93 3.54
CA LEU A 123 -2.75 -18.92 3.93
C LEU A 123 -2.70 -19.25 5.43
N ASP A 124 -1.52 -19.43 6.01
CA ASP A 124 -1.35 -19.66 7.44
C ASP A 124 -1.86 -18.46 8.27
N SER A 125 -1.54 -17.24 7.83
CA SER A 125 -1.92 -16.01 8.52
C SER A 125 -3.44 -15.75 8.56
N ILE A 126 -4.16 -16.11 7.49
CA ILE A 126 -5.62 -15.94 7.40
C ILE A 126 -6.40 -17.14 7.95
N SER A 127 -5.72 -18.23 8.30
CA SER A 127 -6.34 -19.43 8.90
C SER A 127 -6.68 -19.25 10.39
N THR A 128 -6.39 -18.07 10.95
CA THR A 128 -6.68 -17.73 12.35
C THR A 128 -7.87 -16.76 12.42
N ASP A 129 -8.80 -16.95 13.37
CA ASP A 129 -10.00 -16.09 13.58
C ASP A 129 -9.66 -14.67 14.11
N LEU A 130 -8.43 -14.20 13.94
CA LEU A 130 -7.98 -12.88 14.37
C LEU A 130 -8.01 -11.92 13.18
N ALA A 131 -8.20 -10.62 13.48
CA ALA A 131 -8.05 -9.59 12.44
C ALA A 131 -6.69 -9.73 11.75
N PRO A 132 -6.62 -9.57 10.41
CA PRO A 132 -5.37 -9.79 9.66
C PRO A 132 -4.22 -9.00 10.27
N SER A 133 -3.07 -9.65 10.47
CA SER A 133 -1.88 -8.95 10.91
C SER A 133 -1.42 -7.97 9.82
N ARG A 134 -0.65 -6.94 10.17
CA ARG A 134 -0.06 -6.02 9.17
C ARG A 134 0.80 -6.77 8.15
N GLU A 135 1.42 -7.88 8.53
CA GLU A 135 2.15 -8.75 7.61
C GLU A 135 1.20 -9.46 6.63
N ALA A 136 0.08 -9.99 7.13
CA ALA A 136 -0.93 -10.63 6.30
C ALA A 136 -1.48 -9.66 5.24
N VAL A 137 -1.68 -8.40 5.60
CA VAL A 137 -2.10 -7.34 4.66
C VAL A 137 -1.06 -7.07 3.58
N LEU A 138 0.23 -6.95 3.93
CA LEU A 138 1.28 -6.75 2.92
C LEU A 138 1.45 -7.97 2.00
N LEU A 139 1.28 -9.18 2.54
CA LEU A 139 1.24 -10.40 1.73
C LEU A 139 0.03 -10.42 0.79
N ASP A 140 -1.15 -10.05 1.29
CA ASP A 140 -2.38 -9.93 0.50
C ASP A 140 -2.19 -9.01 -0.71
N LEU A 141 -1.61 -7.83 -0.51
CA LEU A 141 -1.30 -6.89 -1.59
C LEU A 141 -0.39 -7.54 -2.66
N SER A 142 0.68 -8.21 -2.25
CA SER A 142 1.58 -8.86 -3.21
C SER A 142 0.92 -10.02 -3.96
N ILE A 143 0.07 -10.81 -3.29
CA ILE A 143 -0.50 -12.05 -3.85
C ILE A 143 -1.76 -11.76 -4.65
N ASN A 144 -2.66 -10.92 -4.15
CA ASN A 144 -3.99 -10.69 -4.74
C ASN A 144 -4.02 -9.53 -5.72
N PHE A 145 -3.12 -8.56 -5.57
CA PHE A 145 -3.01 -7.40 -6.46
C PHE A 145 -1.75 -7.40 -7.32
N ASP A 146 -0.90 -8.44 -7.21
CA ASP A 146 0.40 -8.52 -7.92
C ASP A 146 1.29 -7.30 -7.62
N ALA A 147 1.22 -6.82 -6.38
CA ALA A 147 1.86 -5.57 -5.98
C ALA A 147 3.36 -5.76 -5.66
N ASP A 148 4.22 -4.87 -6.17
CA ASP A 148 5.59 -4.74 -5.65
C ASP A 148 5.58 -3.80 -4.44
N VAL A 149 5.93 -4.35 -3.28
CA VAL A 149 5.97 -3.61 -2.01
C VAL A 149 7.43 -3.32 -1.65
N ARG A 150 7.72 -2.06 -1.37
CA ARG A 150 9.02 -1.55 -0.95
C ARG A 150 8.91 -0.72 0.31
N LEU A 151 9.96 -0.74 1.11
CA LEU A 151 10.10 0.09 2.30
C LEU A 151 11.21 1.12 2.08
N ASP A 152 10.90 2.37 2.38
CA ASP A 152 11.86 3.45 2.44
C ASP A 152 11.89 4.04 3.87
N GLU A 153 13.10 4.17 4.42
CA GLU A 153 13.36 4.66 5.78
C GLU A 153 14.22 5.94 5.78
N SER A 154 14.33 6.64 4.64
CA SER A 154 15.21 7.81 4.47
C SER A 154 14.82 9.01 5.34
N ASP A 155 13.60 9.07 5.85
CA ASP A 155 13.04 10.22 6.58
C ASP A 155 12.52 9.87 7.99
N PRO A 156 13.41 9.63 8.98
CA PRO A 156 13.00 9.42 10.37
C PRO A 156 12.34 10.68 10.98
N PRO A 157 11.32 10.53 11.87
CA PRO A 157 10.89 9.30 12.52
C PRO A 157 9.88 8.46 11.72
N SER A 158 9.54 8.86 10.50
CA SER A 158 8.60 8.15 9.64
C SER A 158 9.24 6.99 8.88
N ILE A 159 8.38 6.19 8.25
CA ILE A 159 8.72 5.29 7.15
C ILE A 159 7.77 5.57 5.99
N ARG A 160 8.15 5.15 4.79
CA ARG A 160 7.31 5.18 3.60
C ARG A 160 7.19 3.77 3.02
N LEU A 161 5.97 3.28 2.91
CA LEU A 161 5.63 2.11 2.10
C LEU A 161 5.39 2.58 0.67
N VAL A 162 6.15 2.04 -0.29
CA VAL A 162 5.98 2.29 -1.71
C VAL A 162 5.38 1.03 -2.33
N VAL A 163 4.19 1.13 -2.90
CA VAL A 163 3.42 0.01 -3.42
C VAL A 163 3.06 0.27 -4.88
N ASP A 164 3.58 -0.55 -5.79
CA ASP A 164 3.25 -0.48 -7.21
C ASP A 164 2.15 -1.51 -7.53
N LEU A 165 1.02 -1.03 -8.06
CA LEU A 165 -0.22 -1.78 -8.31
C LEU A 165 -0.52 -1.84 -9.81
N PRO A 166 -0.34 -2.99 -10.51
CA PRO A 166 -0.57 -3.12 -11.95
C PRO A 166 -2.06 -3.33 -12.31
N LEU A 167 -2.93 -2.36 -12.00
CA LEU A 167 -4.39 -2.56 -11.96
C LEU A 167 -5.11 -2.68 -13.32
N GLU A 168 -4.58 -2.14 -14.42
CA GLU A 168 -5.20 -2.30 -15.75
C GLU A 168 -4.84 -3.62 -16.44
N GLY A 169 -3.86 -4.37 -15.91
CA GLY A 169 -3.41 -5.65 -16.46
C GLY A 169 -4.00 -6.89 -15.76
N VAL A 170 -4.71 -6.71 -14.64
CA VAL A 170 -5.26 -7.83 -13.86
C VAL A 170 -6.44 -8.44 -14.61
N VAL A 171 -6.18 -9.37 -15.52
CA VAL A 171 -7.15 -10.33 -16.05
C VAL A 171 -6.98 -11.60 -15.23
N ARG A 172 -7.73 -11.71 -14.12
CA ARG A 172 -7.96 -13.00 -13.47
C ARG A 172 -9.22 -13.62 -14.04
#